data_AF-A0A5K1CJI5-F1
#
_entry.id   AF-A0A5K1CJI5-F1
#
_cell.length_a   1.000
_cell.length_b   1.000
_cell.length_c   1.000
_cell.angle_alpha   90.00
_cell.angle_beta   90.00
_cell.angle_gamma   90.00
#
_symmetry.space_group_name_H-M   'P 1'
#
loop_
_entity.id
_entity.type
_entity.pdbx_description
1 polymer ?
#
loop_
_entity_poly.entity_id
_entity_poly.type
_entity_poly.pdbx_seq_one_letter_code
_entity_poly.pdbx_strand_id
1 'polypeptide(L)' 'EVWPGPCVFPDFTQAKVRHWWANLVKDFICNGADGIWNDMNEPAVSK' A
#
# COMPACT_ATOMS: atom_id res chain seq x y z
N GLU A 1 3.01 -11.86 -10.59
CA GLU A 1 3.39 -10.44 -10.75
C GLU A 1 2.19 -9.55 -10.48
N VAL A 2 2.32 -8.23 -10.40
CA VAL A 2 1.20 -7.27 -10.33
C VAL A 2 1.38 -6.21 -11.42
N TRP A 3 0.58 -5.13 -11.42
CA TRP A 3 0.64 -4.07 -12.44
C TRP A 3 2.07 -3.61 -12.83
N PRO A 4 2.98 -3.31 -11.88
CA PRO A 4 4.37 -2.94 -12.20
C PRO A 4 5.34 -4.12 -12.44
N GLY A 5 4.87 -5.38 -12.51
CA GLY A 5 5.72 -6.56 -12.64
C GLY A 5 6.04 -7.23 -11.28
N PRO A 6 7.26 -7.75 -11.07
CA PRO A 6 7.66 -8.37 -9.80
C PRO A 6 7.58 -7.38 -8.62
N CYS A 7 6.93 -7.78 -7.53
CA CYS A 7 6.74 -6.97 -6.33
C CYS A 7 6.81 -7.82 -5.06
N VAL A 8 7.00 -7.15 -3.93
CA VAL A 8 6.88 -7.72 -2.59
C VAL A 8 5.62 -7.19 -1.90
N PHE A 9 5.05 -7.99 -1.01
CA PHE A 9 3.84 -7.64 -0.27
C PHE A 9 4.19 -7.22 1.16
N PRO A 10 3.82 -6.00 1.60
CA PRO A 10 4.03 -5.59 2.98
C PRO A 10 3.22 -6.46 3.95
N ASP A 11 3.86 -6.94 5.00
CA ASP A 11 3.17 -7.68 6.07
C ASP A 11 2.51 -6.73 7.07
N PHE A 12 1.22 -6.45 6.83
CA PHE A 12 0.43 -5.53 7.67
C PHE A 12 0.11 -6.08 9.07
N THR A 13 0.40 -7.35 9.38
CA THR A 13 0.28 -7.87 10.76
C THR A 13 1.29 -7.21 11.70
N GLN A 14 2.45 -6.80 11.16
CA GLN A 14 3.53 -6.17 11.91
C GLN A 14 3.26 -4.67 12.13
N ALA A 15 3.35 -4.22 13.39
CA ALA A 15 3.15 -2.83 13.74
C ALA A 15 4.10 -1.88 12.99
N LYS A 16 5.36 -2.26 12.82
CA LYS A 16 6.35 -1.45 12.09
C LYS A 16 5.97 -1.20 10.63
N VAL A 17 5.32 -2.16 9.96
CA VAL A 17 4.89 -2.03 8.56
C VAL A 17 3.71 -1.05 8.46
N ARG A 18 2.77 -1.09 9.41
CA ARG A 18 1.68 -0.11 9.46
C ARG A 18 2.17 1.33 9.66
N HIS A 19 3.16 1.54 10.54
CA HIS A 19 3.77 2.85 10.72
C HIS A 19 4.53 3.33 9.47
N TRP A 20 5.27 2.44 8.83
CA TRP A 20 5.96 2.74 7.57
C TRP A 20 4.96 3.15 6.47
N TRP A 21 3.87 2.40 6.28
CA TRP A 21 2.84 2.72 5.30
C TRP A 21 2.16 4.08 5.58
N ALA A 22 1.80 4.34 6.84
CA ALA A 22 1.20 5.61 7.23
C ALA A 22 2.09 6.83 6.91
N ASN A 23 3.41 6.68 7.06
CA ASN A 23 4.36 7.73 6.71
C ASN A 23 4.43 7.98 5.19
N LEU A 24 4.31 6.95 4.35
CA LEU A 24 4.25 7.12 2.89
C LEU A 24 2.96 7.82 2.44
N VAL A 25 1.85 7.51 3.11
CA VAL A 25 0.54 8.09 2.81
C VAL A 25 0.45 9.57 3.22
N LYS A 26 1.17 9.99 4.26
CA LYS A 26 1.11 11.32 4.86
C LYS A 26 1.24 12.45 3.82
N ASP A 27 2.17 12.31 2.87
CA ASP A 27 2.44 13.35 1.88
C ASP A 27 1.26 13.55 0.92
N PHE A 28 0.47 12.52 0.63
CA PHE A 28 -0.71 12.62 -0.23
C PHE A 28 -1.84 13.41 0.45
N ILE A 29 -2.05 13.17 1.75
CA ILE A 29 -3.02 13.91 2.56
C ILE A 29 -2.62 15.39 2.62
N CYS A 30 -1.33 15.68 2.85
CA CYS A 30 -0.82 17.05 2.85
C CYS A 30 -1.01 17.76 1.50
N ASN A 31 -1.11 17.00 0.40
CA ASN A 31 -1.35 17.52 -0.96
C ASN A 31 -2.84 17.52 -1.38
N GLY A 32 -3.76 17.36 -0.43
CA GLY A 32 -5.21 17.53 -0.67
C GLY A 32 -5.95 16.27 -1.09
N ALA A 33 -5.36 15.08 -0.90
CA ALA A 33 -6.11 13.83 -1.06
C ALA A 33 -7.02 13.57 0.16
N ASP A 34 -8.32 13.43 -0.08
CA ASP A 34 -9.33 13.21 0.97
C ASP A 34 -9.60 11.73 1.28
N GLY A 35 -9.10 10.81 0.44
CA GLY A 35 -9.36 9.38 0.58
C GLY A 35 -8.40 8.52 -0.23
N ILE A 36 -8.37 7.22 0.09
CA ILE A 36 -7.50 6.23 -0.55
C ILE A 36 -8.33 5.00 -0.87
N TRP A 37 -8.17 4.49 -2.08
CA TRP A 37 -8.72 3.20 -2.49
C TRP A 37 -7.58 2.19 -2.61
N ASN A 38 -7.59 1.16 -1.74
CA ASN A 38 -6.64 0.06 -1.79
C ASN A 38 -7.24 -1.08 -2.61
N ASP A 39 -6.77 -1.22 -3.85
CA ASP A 39 -7.17 -2.29 -4.77
C ASP A 39 -6.19 -3.48 -4.71
N MET A 40 -6.61 -4.63 -5.21
CA MET A 40 -5.80 -5.86 -5.35
C MET A 40 -5.23 -6.40 -4.02
N ASN A 41 -5.90 -6.12 -2.91
CA ASN A 41 -5.41 -6.38 -1.55
C ASN A 41 -5.85 -7.74 -0.97
N GLU A 42 -6.35 -8.66 -1.81
CA GLU A 42 -6.63 -10.05 -1.40
C GLU A 42 -5.42 -10.79 -0.79
N PRO A 43 -4.13 -10.60 -1.19
CA PRO A 43 -3.52 -9.86 -2.29
C PRO A 43 -3.53 -10.59 -3.64
N ALA A 44 -3.78 -9.86 -4.73
CA ALA A 44 -3.82 -10.45 -6.05
C ALA A 44 -2.42 -10.72 -6.62
N VAL A 45 -2.32 -11.80 -7.39
CA VAL A 45 -1.12 -12.16 -8.15
C VAL A 45 -1.57 -12.53 -9.58
N SER A 46 -1.05 -11.82 -10.57
CA SER A 46 -1.22 -12.16 -11.98
C SER A 46 -0.62 -13.52 -12.26
N LYS A 47 -1.39 -14.35 -12.98
CA LYS A 47 -0.95 -15.65 -13.51
C LYS A 47 0.02 -15.47 -14.67
#